data_AF-A0A1I6G5I2-F1
#
_entry.id   AF-A0A1I6G5I2-F1
#
_cell.length_a   1.000
_cell.length_b   1.000
_cell.length_c   1.000
_cell.angle_alpha   90.00
_cell.angle_beta   90.00
_cell.angle_gamma   90.00
#
_symmetry.space_group_name_H-M   'P 1'
#
loop_
_entity.id
_entity.type
_entity.pdbx_description
1 polymer ?
#
loop_
_entity_poly.entity_id
_entity_poly.type
_entity_poly.pdbx_seq_one_letter_code
_entity_poly.pdbx_strand_id
1 'polypeptide(L)'
;MGLITGVMGFLFGDGRNVITDTAEVFRENAEGGAARAANAKSESLQQFAAEFAHARRGLFDRFVDGLNRLPRPMLALGTIWMFIAAMRWPDEFIRGMEGLALVPEPLWWLMGAIVSFYFGARHQAKEQDFQRAVASTIAAVQASKAPESVPVFSDNPALDDWQARNG
;
A
#
# COMPACT_ATOMS: atom_id res chain seq x y z
N MET A 1 -6.08 -16.48 72.24
CA MET A 1 -5.01 -15.69 71.58
C MET A 1 -4.96 -16.11 70.11
N GLY A 2 -5.67 -15.41 69.19
CA GLY A 2 -5.72 -15.87 67.79
C GLY A 2 -6.60 -15.06 66.83
N LEU A 3 -7.44 -14.14 67.32
CA LEU A 3 -8.27 -13.30 66.43
C LEU A 3 -7.54 -12.03 65.97
N ILE A 4 -6.65 -11.47 66.80
CA ILE A 4 -5.89 -10.25 66.47
C ILE A 4 -4.84 -10.54 65.38
N THR A 5 -4.23 -11.73 65.40
CA THR A 5 -3.23 -12.14 64.39
C THR A 5 -3.86 -12.37 63.01
N GLY A 6 -5.11 -12.88 62.95
CA GLY A 6 -5.84 -13.08 61.69
C GLY A 6 -6.28 -11.78 61.01
N VAL A 7 -6.67 -10.78 61.80
CA VAL A 7 -7.05 -9.45 61.28
C VAL A 7 -5.81 -8.65 60.82
N MET A 8 -4.69 -8.77 61.53
CA MET A 8 -3.42 -8.20 61.06
C MET A 8 -2.91 -8.89 59.79
N GLY A 9 -3.08 -10.21 59.65
CA GLY A 9 -2.75 -10.94 58.43
C GLY A 9 -3.61 -10.54 57.23
N PHE A 10 -4.89 -10.23 57.43
CA PHE A 10 -5.76 -9.75 56.35
C PHE A 10 -5.45 -8.29 55.92
N LEU A 11 -5.04 -7.45 56.87
CA LEU A 11 -4.71 -6.03 56.59
C LEU A 11 -3.28 -5.83 56.07
N PHE A 12 -2.33 -6.70 56.41
CA PHE A 12 -0.92 -6.54 56.07
C PHE A 12 -0.32 -7.70 55.26
N GLY A 13 -1.07 -8.78 55.06
CA GLY A 13 -0.61 -10.00 54.41
C GLY A 13 -1.03 -10.13 52.95
N ASP A 14 -0.82 -9.10 52.14
CA ASP A 14 -0.53 -9.27 50.69
C ASP A 14 0.10 -8.01 50.08
N GLY A 15 0.95 -7.32 50.86
CA GLY A 15 1.46 -5.99 50.56
C GLY A 15 2.58 -5.90 49.52
N ARG A 16 2.68 -6.84 48.57
CA ARG A 16 3.76 -6.81 47.56
C ARG A 16 3.38 -6.22 46.21
N ASN A 17 2.11 -5.90 45.95
CA ASN A 17 1.73 -5.31 44.66
C ASN A 17 0.81 -4.08 44.70
N VAL A 18 0.13 -3.80 45.83
CA VAL A 18 -0.87 -2.71 45.90
C VAL A 18 -0.22 -1.31 45.98
N ILE A 19 1.00 -1.22 46.53
CA ILE A 19 1.71 0.05 46.67
C ILE A 19 2.29 0.50 45.32
N THR A 20 2.74 -0.44 44.48
CA THR A 20 3.17 -0.16 43.10
C THR A 20 1.99 0.33 42.27
N ASP A 21 0.86 -0.40 42.31
CA ASP A 21 -0.37 -0.02 41.59
C ASP A 21 -0.93 1.35 42.04
N THR A 22 -0.76 1.74 43.31
CA THR A 22 -1.24 3.04 43.82
C THR A 22 -0.23 4.17 43.59
N ALA A 23 1.08 3.88 43.55
CA ALA A 23 2.12 4.88 43.27
C ALA A 23 2.17 5.26 41.78
N GLU A 24 1.87 4.33 40.88
CA GLU A 24 1.72 4.61 39.44
C GLU A 24 0.54 5.58 39.14
N VAL A 25 -0.46 5.66 40.03
CA VAL A 25 -1.60 6.60 39.91
C VAL A 25 -1.20 8.05 40.21
N PHE A 26 -0.13 8.28 40.98
CA PHE A 26 0.35 9.63 41.35
C PHE A 26 1.65 10.05 40.66
N ARG A 27 2.40 9.11 40.09
CA ARG A 27 3.63 9.39 39.34
C ARG A 27 3.79 8.37 38.23
N GLU A 28 3.75 8.87 37.00
CA GLU A 28 3.94 8.06 35.80
C GLU A 28 5.23 7.23 35.90
N ASN A 29 5.11 5.92 35.71
CA ASN A 29 6.24 5.01 35.63
C ASN A 29 7.14 5.46 34.47
N ALA A 30 8.38 5.88 34.77
CA ALA A 30 9.28 6.49 33.80
C ALA A 30 9.58 5.56 32.62
N GLU A 31 9.67 4.24 32.88
CA GLU A 31 9.80 3.21 31.83
C GLU A 31 8.54 3.13 30.96
N GLY A 32 7.35 3.15 31.57
CA GLY A 32 6.07 3.09 30.85
C GLY A 32 5.79 4.34 30.01
N GLY A 33 6.20 5.51 30.50
CA GLY A 33 6.19 6.76 29.75
C GLY A 33 7.18 6.76 28.59
N ALA A 34 8.41 6.25 28.81
CA ALA A 34 9.42 6.12 27.76
C ALA A 34 8.99 5.13 26.66
N ALA A 35 8.37 4.01 27.02
CA ALA A 35 7.83 3.03 26.08
C ALA A 35 6.70 3.62 25.22
N ARG A 36 5.76 4.35 25.84
CA ARG A 36 4.68 5.04 25.11
C ARG A 36 5.22 6.13 24.18
N ALA A 37 6.22 6.89 24.63
CA ALA A 37 6.88 7.89 23.78
C ALA A 37 7.63 7.26 22.60
N ALA A 38 8.30 6.12 22.82
CA ALA A 38 8.96 5.36 21.76
C ALA A 38 7.96 4.80 20.74
N ASN A 39 6.83 4.26 21.19
CA ASN A 39 5.75 3.76 20.33
C ASN A 39 5.11 4.89 19.52
N ALA A 40 4.75 6.01 20.17
CA ALA A 40 4.21 7.17 19.46
C ALA A 40 5.20 7.70 18.40
N LYS A 41 6.50 7.69 18.71
CA LYS A 41 7.54 8.08 17.76
C LYS A 41 7.67 7.09 16.61
N SER A 42 7.63 5.78 16.85
CA SER A 42 7.72 4.76 15.80
C SER A 42 6.51 4.80 14.86
N GLU A 43 5.30 4.95 15.40
CA GLU A 43 4.06 5.13 14.62
C GLU A 43 4.12 6.38 13.76
N SER A 44 4.57 7.51 14.31
CA SER A 44 4.73 8.75 13.54
C SER A 44 5.73 8.60 12.39
N LEU A 45 6.84 7.88 12.60
CA LEU A 45 7.85 7.61 11.57
C LEU A 45 7.32 6.67 10.49
N GLN A 46 6.51 5.67 10.86
CA GLN A 46 5.84 4.79 9.89
C GLN A 46 4.82 5.54 9.04
N GLN A 47 4.05 6.44 9.65
CA GLN A 47 3.12 7.30 8.91
C GLN A 47 3.87 8.24 7.96
N PHE A 48 4.92 8.91 8.43
CA PHE A 48 5.76 9.76 7.58
C PHE A 48 6.37 8.95 6.43
N ALA A 49 6.88 7.74 6.69
CA ALA A 49 7.41 6.87 5.64
C ALA A 49 6.34 6.49 4.60
N ALA A 50 5.10 6.21 5.03
CA ALA A 50 3.98 5.91 4.14
C ALA A 50 3.57 7.11 3.26
N GLU A 51 3.63 8.32 3.80
CA GLU A 51 3.34 9.55 3.04
C GLU A 51 4.44 9.85 2.01
N PHE A 52 5.72 9.62 2.34
CA PHE A 52 6.84 9.81 1.42
C PHE A 52 7.03 8.66 0.42
N ALA A 53 6.42 7.50 0.62
CA ALA A 53 6.46 6.38 -0.32
C ALA A 53 5.77 6.69 -1.66
N HIS A 54 4.90 7.70 -1.71
CA HIS A 54 4.23 8.12 -2.94
C HIS A 54 5.17 8.98 -3.78
N ALA A 55 5.73 8.41 -4.85
CA ALA A 55 6.50 9.14 -5.84
C ALA A 55 5.69 10.34 -6.38
N ARG A 56 6.13 11.57 -6.08
CA ARG A 56 5.54 12.80 -6.62
C ARG A 56 5.76 12.84 -8.13
N ARG A 57 4.79 12.34 -8.91
CA ARG A 57 4.81 12.43 -10.37
C ARG A 57 4.82 13.89 -10.82
N GLY A 58 5.74 14.23 -11.70
CA GLY A 58 5.90 15.58 -12.24
C GLY A 58 4.68 16.02 -13.04
N LEU A 59 4.57 17.32 -13.34
CA LEU A 59 3.54 17.83 -14.25
C LEU A 59 3.67 17.23 -15.66
N PHE A 60 4.91 17.04 -16.13
CA PHE A 60 5.20 16.38 -17.39
C PHE A 60 4.69 14.94 -17.42
N ASP A 61 4.98 14.14 -16.40
CA ASP A 61 4.51 12.75 -16.31
C ASP A 61 2.98 12.67 -16.35
N ARG A 62 2.29 13.59 -15.65
CA ARG A 62 0.82 13.67 -15.65
C ARG A 62 0.26 14.05 -17.01
N PHE A 63 0.92 14.96 -17.73
CA PHE A 63 0.52 15.34 -19.08
C PHE A 63 0.67 14.15 -20.03
N VAL A 64 1.82 13.47 -20.01
CA VAL A 64 2.08 12.28 -20.83
C VAL A 64 1.12 11.14 -20.49
N ASP A 65 0.83 10.93 -19.20
CA ASP A 65 -0.19 9.97 -18.75
C ASP A 65 -1.59 10.34 -19.25
N GLY A 66 -1.93 11.63 -19.24
CA GLY A 66 -3.18 12.15 -19.80
C GLY A 66 -3.29 11.85 -21.29
N LEU A 67 -2.27 12.21 -22.06
CA LEU A 67 -2.19 11.96 -23.51
C LEU A 67 -2.34 10.46 -23.84
N ASN A 68 -1.68 9.59 -23.07
CA ASN A 68 -1.80 8.13 -23.23
C ASN A 68 -3.17 7.57 -22.82
N ARG A 69 -4.00 8.34 -22.10
CA ARG A 69 -5.36 7.95 -21.71
C ARG A 69 -6.43 8.51 -22.63
N LEU A 70 -6.11 9.51 -23.47
CA LEU A 70 -7.03 10.10 -24.44
C LEU A 70 -7.60 9.13 -25.50
N PRO A 71 -6.92 8.05 -25.94
CA PRO A 71 -7.47 7.20 -26.99
C PRO A 71 -8.87 6.64 -26.66
N ARG A 72 -9.10 6.20 -25.42
CA ARG A 72 -10.40 5.66 -24.99
C ARG A 72 -11.55 6.67 -25.09
N PRO A 73 -11.47 7.87 -24.49
CA PRO A 73 -12.52 8.88 -24.64
C PRO A 73 -12.65 9.38 -26.08
N MET A 74 -11.55 9.48 -26.84
CA MET A 74 -11.61 9.88 -28.26
C MET A 74 -12.39 8.87 -29.10
N LEU A 75 -12.23 7.57 -28.85
CA LEU A 75 -13.03 6.55 -29.54
C LEU A 75 -14.52 6.67 -29.20
N ALA A 76 -14.86 6.86 -27.92
CA ALA A 76 -16.26 7.00 -27.50
C ALA A 76 -16.91 8.28 -28.01
N LEU A 77 -16.21 9.41 -27.95
CA LEU A 77 -16.71 10.68 -28.46
C LEU A 77 -16.75 10.70 -30.00
N GLY A 78 -15.77 10.07 -30.66
CA GLY A 78 -15.71 9.94 -32.10
C GLY A 78 -16.86 9.10 -32.67
N THR A 79 -17.26 8.02 -32.01
CA THR A 79 -18.41 7.22 -32.45
C THR A 79 -19.73 7.99 -32.29
N ILE A 80 -19.92 8.69 -31.17
CA ILE A 80 -21.09 9.57 -30.98
C ILE A 80 -21.08 10.68 -32.04
N TRP A 81 -19.94 11.29 -32.29
CA TRP A 81 -19.78 12.32 -33.32
C TRP A 81 -20.13 11.80 -34.71
N MET A 82 -19.78 10.56 -35.04
CA MET A 82 -20.12 9.95 -36.32
C MET A 82 -21.64 9.91 -36.56
N PHE A 83 -22.43 9.56 -35.54
CA PHE A 83 -23.89 9.60 -35.62
C PHE A 83 -24.43 11.02 -35.77
N ILE A 84 -23.86 11.97 -35.04
CA ILE A 84 -24.24 13.39 -35.15
C ILE A 84 -23.94 13.91 -36.55
N ALA A 85 -22.76 13.59 -37.11
CA ALA A 85 -22.34 14.00 -38.44
C ALA A 85 -23.25 13.41 -39.52
N ALA A 86 -23.62 12.13 -39.40
CA ALA A 86 -24.57 11.48 -40.31
C ALA A 86 -25.94 12.18 -40.34
N MET A 87 -26.43 12.67 -39.19
CA MET A 87 -27.71 13.39 -39.10
C MET A 87 -27.62 14.86 -39.53
N ARG A 88 -26.49 15.52 -39.25
CA ARG A 88 -26.32 16.96 -39.48
C ARG A 88 -25.87 17.29 -40.90
N TRP A 89 -25.00 16.45 -41.48
CA TRP A 89 -24.37 16.66 -42.79
C TRP A 89 -24.33 15.36 -43.61
N PRO A 90 -25.49 14.87 -44.07
CA PRO A 90 -25.59 13.56 -44.70
C PRO A 90 -24.77 13.45 -45.99
N ASP A 91 -24.78 14.47 -46.85
CA ASP A 91 -24.06 14.43 -48.14
C ASP A 91 -22.54 14.30 -47.96
N GLU A 92 -21.97 15.07 -47.03
CA GLU A 92 -20.53 15.01 -46.73
C GLU A 92 -20.16 13.70 -46.00
N PHE A 93 -21.06 13.19 -45.16
CA PHE A 93 -20.87 11.88 -44.53
C PHE A 93 -20.80 10.77 -45.57
N ILE A 94 -21.70 10.76 -46.57
CA ILE A 94 -21.71 9.75 -47.65
C ILE A 94 -20.40 9.81 -48.44
N ARG A 95 -19.94 10.99 -48.85
CA ARG A 95 -18.65 11.14 -49.55
C ARG A 95 -17.47 10.61 -48.72
N GLY A 96 -17.49 10.84 -47.40
CA GLY A 96 -16.50 10.26 -46.49
C GLY A 96 -16.54 8.73 -46.47
N MET A 97 -17.73 8.14 -46.47
CA MET A 97 -17.92 6.68 -46.50
C MET A 97 -17.51 6.06 -47.85
N GLU A 98 -17.73 6.75 -48.97
CA GLU A 98 -17.20 6.34 -50.29
C GLU A 98 -15.67 6.27 -50.27
N GLY A 99 -15.02 7.27 -49.68
CA GLY A 99 -13.58 7.25 -49.46
C GLY A 99 -13.11 6.08 -48.59
N LEU A 100 -13.83 5.77 -47.51
CA LEU A 100 -13.54 4.61 -46.65
C LEU A 100 -13.70 3.28 -47.40
N ALA A 101 -14.66 3.17 -48.31
CA ALA A 101 -14.86 1.96 -49.12
C ALA A 101 -13.71 1.71 -50.11
N LEU A 102 -12.98 2.75 -50.50
CA LEU A 102 -11.79 2.64 -51.35
C LEU A 102 -10.52 2.23 -50.59
N VAL A 103 -10.54 2.22 -49.25
CA VAL A 103 -9.38 1.83 -48.45
C VAL A 103 -9.09 0.33 -48.65
N PRO A 104 -7.89 -0.05 -49.13
CA PRO A 104 -7.54 -1.45 -49.36
C PRO A 104 -7.63 -2.29 -48.09
N GLU A 105 -8.11 -3.53 -48.23
CA GLU A 105 -8.20 -4.52 -47.14
C GLU A 105 -6.89 -4.68 -46.33
N PRO A 106 -5.68 -4.72 -46.95
CA PRO A 106 -4.43 -4.84 -46.21
C PRO A 106 -4.17 -3.69 -45.22
N LEU A 107 -4.67 -2.48 -45.48
CA LEU A 107 -4.50 -1.35 -44.57
C LEU A 107 -5.36 -1.51 -43.31
N TRP A 108 -6.55 -2.13 -43.43
CA TRP A 108 -7.38 -2.48 -42.28
C TRP A 108 -6.68 -3.49 -41.39
N TRP A 109 -6.06 -4.52 -41.98
CA TRP A 109 -5.24 -5.49 -41.26
C TRP A 109 -4.05 -4.84 -40.57
N LEU A 110 -3.33 -3.95 -41.26
CA LEU A 110 -2.19 -3.23 -40.71
C LEU A 110 -2.59 -2.36 -39.52
N MET A 111 -3.67 -1.59 -39.65
CA MET A 111 -4.20 -0.78 -38.55
C MET A 111 -4.58 -1.65 -37.36
N GLY A 112 -5.33 -2.75 -37.59
CA GLY A 112 -5.70 -3.71 -36.56
C GLY A 112 -4.49 -4.31 -35.84
N ALA A 113 -3.45 -4.69 -36.58
CA ALA A 113 -2.20 -5.23 -36.04
C ALA A 113 -1.46 -4.21 -35.16
N ILE A 114 -1.27 -2.97 -35.64
CA ILE A 114 -0.56 -1.91 -34.90
C ILE A 114 -1.29 -1.56 -33.60
N VAL A 115 -2.61 -1.36 -33.68
CA VAL A 115 -3.45 -1.04 -32.51
C VAL A 115 -3.42 -2.20 -31.51
N SER A 116 -3.58 -3.44 -31.99
CA SER A 116 -3.55 -4.63 -31.13
C SER A 116 -2.19 -4.81 -30.46
N PHE A 117 -1.09 -4.55 -31.17
CA PHE A 117 0.25 -4.63 -30.60
C PHE A 117 0.46 -3.55 -29.52
N TYR A 118 0.10 -2.30 -29.81
CA TYR A 118 0.26 -1.19 -28.86
C TYR A 118 -0.55 -1.41 -27.58
N PHE A 119 -1.85 -1.69 -27.71
CA PHE A 119 -2.71 -1.89 -26.56
C PHE A 119 -2.47 -3.24 -25.88
N GLY A 120 -2.12 -4.29 -26.65
CA GLY A 120 -1.76 -5.60 -26.12
C GLY A 120 -0.51 -5.55 -25.24
N ALA A 121 0.57 -4.93 -25.72
CA ALA A 121 1.80 -4.75 -24.95
C ALA A 121 1.57 -3.88 -23.69
N ARG A 122 0.76 -2.81 -23.81
CA ARG A 122 0.44 -1.96 -22.66
C ARG A 122 -0.44 -2.67 -21.62
N HIS A 123 -1.34 -3.56 -22.05
CA HIS A 123 -2.14 -4.37 -21.13
C HIS A 123 -1.27 -5.40 -20.40
N GLN A 124 -0.33 -6.04 -21.12
CA GLN A 124 0.63 -6.97 -20.52
C GLN A 124 1.52 -6.29 -19.46
N ALA A 125 2.03 -5.09 -19.75
CA ALA A 125 2.84 -4.34 -18.77
C ALA A 125 2.05 -4.02 -17.49
N LYS A 126 0.77 -3.61 -17.64
CA LYS A 126 -0.09 -3.32 -16.49
C LYS A 126 -0.41 -4.57 -15.65
N GLU A 127 -0.56 -5.72 -16.29
CA GLU A 127 -0.76 -7.02 -15.63
C GLU A 127 0.46 -7.39 -14.77
N GLN A 128 1.67 -7.18 -15.31
CA GLN A 128 2.91 -7.43 -14.57
C GLN A 128 3.06 -6.53 -13.36
N ASP A 129 2.71 -5.25 -13.49
CA ASP A 129 2.76 -4.31 -12.36
C ASP A 129 1.75 -4.69 -11.27
N PHE A 130 0.57 -5.17 -11.65
CA PHE A 130 -0.40 -5.70 -10.69
C PHE A 130 0.12 -6.95 -9.97
N GLN A 131 0.70 -7.90 -10.71
CA GLN A 131 1.30 -9.10 -10.11
C GLN A 131 2.43 -8.74 -9.14
N ARG A 132 3.30 -7.78 -9.49
CA ARG A 132 4.35 -7.28 -8.60
C ARG A 132 3.78 -6.63 -7.34
N ALA A 133 2.72 -5.83 -7.45
CA ALA A 133 2.07 -5.20 -6.31
C ALA A 133 1.39 -6.22 -5.37
N VAL A 134 0.77 -7.28 -5.93
CA VAL A 134 0.22 -8.37 -5.14
C VAL A 134 1.34 -9.14 -4.42
N ALA A 135 2.43 -9.45 -5.12
CA ALA A 135 3.58 -10.13 -4.53
C ALA A 135 4.22 -9.33 -3.39
N SER A 136 4.39 -8.00 -3.55
CA SER A 136 4.93 -7.15 -2.48
C SER A 136 4.00 -7.05 -1.28
N THR A 137 2.69 -7.01 -1.50
CA THR A 137 1.69 -7.01 -0.42
C THR A 137 1.73 -8.33 0.36
N ILE A 138 1.80 -9.47 -0.33
CA ILE A 138 1.91 -10.78 0.31
C ILE A 138 3.21 -10.88 1.12
N ALA A 139 4.34 -10.41 0.56
CA ALA A 139 5.62 -10.39 1.26
C ALA A 139 5.58 -9.52 2.53
N ALA A 140 4.93 -8.35 2.47
CA ALA A 140 4.76 -7.48 3.64
C ALA A 140 3.87 -8.11 4.72
N VAL A 141 2.79 -8.79 4.34
CA VAL A 141 1.92 -9.53 5.26
C VAL A 141 2.65 -10.71 5.89
N GLN A 142 3.47 -11.44 5.12
CA GLN A 142 4.29 -12.53 5.63
C GLN A 142 5.37 -12.04 6.61
N ALA A 143 6.04 -10.93 6.29
CA ALA A 143 7.01 -10.30 7.19
C ALA A 143 6.34 -9.84 8.50
N SER A 144 5.10 -9.37 8.45
CA SER A 144 4.33 -8.96 9.63
C SER A 144 3.80 -10.15 10.46
N LYS A 145 3.65 -11.32 9.83
CA LYS A 145 3.26 -12.59 10.48
C LYS A 145 4.45 -13.44 10.93
N ALA A 146 5.68 -13.04 10.59
CA ALA A 146 6.86 -13.74 11.07
C ALA A 146 6.81 -13.74 12.61
N PRO A 147 6.85 -14.92 13.26
CA PRO A 147 6.87 -14.97 14.70
C PRO A 147 8.09 -14.16 15.16
N GLU A 148 7.88 -13.25 16.09
CA GLU A 148 8.94 -12.61 16.86
C GLU A 148 9.91 -13.72 17.26
N SER A 149 11.13 -13.67 16.73
CA SER A 149 12.14 -14.68 17.02
C SER A 149 12.37 -14.63 18.52
N VAL A 150 11.72 -15.52 19.26
CA VAL A 150 11.96 -15.70 20.69
C VAL A 150 13.47 -15.88 20.80
N PRO A 151 14.20 -14.97 21.47
CA PRO A 151 15.64 -15.13 21.60
C PRO A 151 15.86 -16.49 22.24
N VAL A 152 16.48 -17.39 21.47
CA VAL A 152 16.94 -18.67 21.99
C VAL A 152 18.14 -18.32 22.85
N PHE A 153 17.89 -17.99 24.11
CA PHE A 153 18.94 -17.88 25.11
C PHE A 153 19.67 -19.20 25.12
N SER A 154 20.96 -19.16 24.77
CA SER A 154 21.79 -20.34 24.96
C SER A 154 22.00 -20.54 26.46
N ASP A 155 22.30 -21.76 26.90
CA ASP A 155 22.68 -22.04 28.30
C ASP A 155 23.95 -21.26 28.74
N ASN A 156 24.55 -20.47 27.84
CA ASN A 156 25.73 -19.68 28.07
C ASN A 156 25.45 -18.16 27.93
N PRO A 157 25.24 -17.44 29.03
CA PRO A 157 24.98 -16.00 28.99
C PRO A 157 26.14 -15.18 28.43
N ALA A 158 27.37 -15.69 28.45
CA ALA A 158 28.51 -15.01 27.83
C ALA A 158 28.51 -15.12 26.29
N LEU A 159 27.90 -16.18 25.74
CA LEU A 159 27.73 -16.34 24.29
C LEU A 159 26.65 -15.37 23.78
N ASP A 160 25.57 -15.24 24.54
CA ASP A 160 24.47 -14.32 24.25
C ASP A 160 24.95 -12.85 24.30
N ASP A 161 25.77 -12.48 25.29
CA ASP A 161 26.33 -11.12 25.42
C ASP A 161 27.37 -10.81 24.32
N TRP A 162 28.12 -11.82 23.84
CA TRP A 162 29.03 -11.66 22.71
C TRP A 162 28.29 -11.50 21.37
N GLN A 163 27.21 -12.26 21.16
CA GLN A 163 26.37 -12.13 19.96
C GLN A 163 25.65 -10.79 19.91
N ALA A 164 25.14 -10.29 21.04
CA ALA A 164 24.48 -8.99 21.12
C ALA A 164 25.41 -7.80 20.78
N ARG A 165 26.73 -7.96 20.95
CA ARG A 165 27.72 -6.91 20.69
C ARG A 165 28.34 -6.98 19.29
N ASN A 166 28.27 -8.12 18.61
CA ASN A 166 29.01 -8.38 17.35
C ASN A 166 28.15 -8.90 16.19
N GLY A 167 26.84 -9.13 16.40
CA GLY A 167 25.85 -9.37 15.34
C GLY A 167 25.20 -8.09 14.86
#